data_AF-A0A091KSY9-F1
#
_entry.id   AF-A0A091KSY9-F1
#
_cell.length_a   1.000
_cell.length_b   1.000
_cell.length_c   1.000
_cell.angle_alpha   90.00
_cell.angle_beta   90.00
_cell.angle_gamma   90.00
#
_symmetry.space_group_name_H-M   'P 1'
#
loop_
_entity.id
_entity.type
_entity.pdbx_description
1 polymer ?
#
loop_
_entity_poly.entity_id
_entity_poly.type
_entity_poly.pdbx_seq_one_letter_code
_entity_poly.pdbx_strand_id
1 'polypeptide(L)'
;DEIYVLLDLLLQQHYLARCSASFSENFYSLKRIPTRGCAQPPLAAAGLPKRQHWKSLLLLVLVPYLKGKLEKLVSSLREEDEYSIHPPSSSWKRFYKAFLAAYPFVNMTWEGWFLIQQLCYILGKAQHHSPLLRLAGVRLVRLTAEDIQALEKKSSGATSSQTHSIKTQVQSAVRKALGGIAFSLSTGLSVSVFFLQFLDWWYSSENQETIKSLTALPTPPPPVHLDHGAGSVLLPKLKTVCPLCRKIRVNATALSTSGFVFCYRCAYSYVKTHQCCPITGYATELQHLVKLYSPES
;
A
#
# COMPACT_ATOMS: atom_id res chain seq x y z
N ASP A 1 12.83 0.16 6.54
CA ASP A 1 12.31 1.52 6.28
C ASP A 1 13.36 2.62 6.47
N GLU A 2 14.31 2.40 7.37
CA GLU A 2 15.31 3.34 7.84
C GLU A 2 16.32 3.72 6.75
N ILE A 3 16.74 2.73 5.95
CA ILE A 3 17.65 2.95 4.79
C ILE A 3 16.97 3.83 3.75
N TYR A 4 15.68 3.60 3.47
CA TYR A 4 14.92 4.43 2.53
C TYR A 4 14.81 5.87 3.00
N VAL A 5 14.51 6.09 4.29
CA VAL A 5 14.46 7.43 4.90
C VAL A 5 15.82 8.12 4.84
N LEU A 6 16.91 7.39 5.08
CA LEU A 6 18.26 7.93 4.97
C LEU A 6 18.59 8.35 3.52
N LEU A 7 18.25 7.50 2.54
CA LEU A 7 18.46 7.79 1.13
C LEU A 7 17.61 8.98 0.66
N ASP A 8 16.34 9.04 1.05
CA ASP A 8 15.47 10.19 0.76
C ASP A 8 16.00 11.47 1.42
N LEU A 9 16.45 11.41 2.67
CA LEU A 9 17.08 12.55 3.34
C LEU A 9 18.29 13.08 2.56
N LEU A 10 19.19 12.20 2.11
CA LEU A 10 20.37 12.57 1.31
C LEU A 10 19.96 13.17 -0.04
N LEU A 11 18.95 12.58 -0.69
CA LEU A 11 18.40 13.06 -1.96
C LEU A 11 17.80 14.46 -1.80
N GLN A 12 16.88 14.65 -0.85
CA GLN A 12 16.24 15.94 -0.60
C GLN A 12 17.25 17.01 -0.18
N GLN A 13 18.25 16.64 0.64
CA GLN A 13 19.33 17.55 1.04
C GLN A 13 20.14 18.03 -0.17
N HIS A 14 20.45 17.12 -1.12
CA HIS A 14 21.18 17.47 -2.34
C HIS A 14 20.40 18.47 -3.20
N TYR A 15 19.12 18.18 -3.47
CA TYR A 15 18.28 19.02 -4.32
C TYR A 15 17.94 20.36 -3.68
N LEU A 16 17.65 20.40 -2.38
CA LEU A 16 17.38 21.67 -1.68
C LEU A 16 18.63 22.56 -1.65
N ALA A 17 19.83 21.99 -1.47
CA ALA A 17 21.07 22.76 -1.41
C ALA A 17 21.51 23.31 -2.79
N ARG A 18 21.22 22.58 -3.88
CA ARG A 18 21.63 22.98 -5.24
C ARG A 18 20.57 23.78 -5.98
N CYS A 19 19.33 23.33 -5.94
CA CYS A 19 18.23 23.84 -6.78
C CYS A 19 17.16 24.60 -6.00
N SER A 20 17.29 24.74 -4.66
CA SER A 20 16.28 25.39 -3.83
C SER A 20 14.89 24.72 -3.94
N ALA A 21 14.85 23.42 -4.22
CA ALA A 21 13.64 22.65 -4.53
C ALA A 21 13.78 21.22 -4.00
N SER A 22 12.67 20.54 -3.71
CA SER A 22 12.68 19.09 -3.52
C SER A 22 12.98 18.36 -4.83
N PHE A 23 13.29 17.06 -4.76
CA PHE A 23 13.49 16.24 -5.96
C PHE A 23 12.29 16.31 -6.92
N SER A 24 11.08 16.12 -6.39
CA SER A 24 9.83 16.17 -7.16
C SER A 24 9.53 17.57 -7.69
N GLU A 25 9.78 18.62 -6.91
CA GLU A 25 9.59 20.00 -7.34
C GLU A 25 10.52 20.36 -8.49
N ASN A 26 11.79 19.95 -8.41
CA ASN A 26 12.76 20.18 -9.49
C ASN A 26 12.34 19.46 -10.78
N PHE A 27 11.80 18.24 -10.67
CA PHE A 27 11.27 17.50 -11.83
C PHE A 27 10.13 18.27 -12.52
N TYR A 28 9.25 18.94 -11.75
CA TYR A 28 8.17 19.78 -12.28
C TYR A 28 8.58 21.23 -12.54
N SER A 29 9.89 21.55 -12.57
CA SER A 29 10.40 22.91 -12.78
C SER A 29 9.86 23.94 -11.77
N LEU A 30 9.75 23.55 -10.51
CA LEU A 30 9.33 24.39 -9.38
C LEU A 30 10.51 24.66 -8.45
N LYS A 31 10.51 25.85 -7.84
CA LYS A 31 11.46 26.27 -6.79
C LYS A 31 10.77 26.82 -5.55
N ARG A 32 11.40 26.64 -4.39
CA ARG A 32 10.94 27.20 -3.11
C ARG A 32 11.54 28.58 -2.87
N ILE A 33 10.71 29.52 -2.45
CA ILE A 33 11.11 30.88 -2.12
C ILE A 33 10.59 31.23 -0.72
N PRO A 34 11.35 31.94 0.13
CA PRO A 34 10.82 32.52 1.36
C PRO A 34 9.53 33.31 1.11
N THR A 35 8.48 33.06 1.89
CA THR A 35 7.24 33.87 1.82
C THR A 35 7.47 35.32 2.30
N ARG A 36 8.48 35.53 3.16
CA ARG A 36 8.79 36.83 3.75
C ARG A 36 10.19 37.27 3.29
N GLY A 37 10.24 38.06 2.22
CA GLY A 37 11.48 38.64 1.71
C GLY A 37 11.45 38.99 0.22
N CYS A 38 11.71 40.28 -0.05
CA CYS A 38 11.99 40.93 -1.34
C CYS A 38 10.88 40.98 -2.41
N ALA A 39 10.79 42.15 -3.06
CA ALA A 39 9.91 42.43 -4.20
C ALA A 39 10.27 41.61 -5.45
N GLN A 40 11.48 41.03 -5.49
CA GLN A 40 11.95 40.15 -6.54
C GLN A 40 12.32 38.76 -5.99
N PRO A 41 11.92 37.68 -6.67
CA PRO A 41 12.26 36.33 -6.25
C PRO A 41 13.77 36.09 -6.35
N PRO A 42 14.46 35.61 -5.29
CA PRO A 42 15.86 35.25 -5.38
C PRO A 42 16.08 34.17 -6.45
N LEU A 43 17.24 34.25 -7.11
CA LEU A 43 17.69 33.25 -8.07
C LEU A 43 17.79 31.88 -7.40
N ALA A 44 17.38 30.81 -8.11
CA ALA A 44 17.42 29.44 -7.59
C ALA A 44 18.81 29.02 -7.09
N ALA A 45 19.86 29.59 -7.71
CA ALA A 45 21.26 29.35 -7.36
C ALA A 45 21.69 29.92 -5.99
N ALA A 46 20.97 30.93 -5.47
CA ALA A 46 21.29 31.60 -4.20
C ALA A 46 20.96 30.73 -2.97
N GLY A 47 20.11 29.70 -3.12
CA GLY A 47 19.75 28.80 -2.03
C GLY A 47 18.68 29.35 -1.08
N LEU A 48 18.09 28.46 -0.28
CA LEU A 48 17.20 28.87 0.81
C LEU A 48 17.99 29.30 2.06
N PRO A 49 17.47 30.24 2.86
CA PRO A 49 18.06 30.56 4.15
C PRO A 49 18.06 29.32 5.07
N LYS A 50 19.13 29.15 5.84
CA LYS A 50 19.40 27.93 6.65
C LYS A 50 18.19 27.45 7.47
N ARG A 51 17.45 28.37 8.09
CA ARG A 51 16.25 28.03 8.89
C ARG A 51 15.13 27.40 8.04
N GLN A 52 14.86 27.96 6.86
CA GLN A 52 13.81 27.44 5.98
C GLN A 52 14.25 26.18 5.24
N HIS A 53 15.55 26.08 4.94
CA HIS A 53 16.17 24.87 4.40
C HIS A 53 15.96 23.67 5.33
N TRP A 54 16.34 23.81 6.60
CA TRP A 54 16.18 22.72 7.59
C TRP A 54 14.71 22.42 7.90
N LYS A 55 13.84 23.43 8.00
CA LYS A 55 12.39 23.20 8.16
C LYS A 55 11.80 22.45 6.97
N SER A 56 12.18 22.84 5.75
CA SER A 56 11.77 22.19 4.51
C SER A 56 12.19 20.73 4.46
N LEU A 57 13.46 20.46 4.79
CA LEU A 57 14.03 19.11 4.82
C LEU A 57 13.32 18.25 5.87
N LEU A 58 13.17 18.77 7.09
CA LEU A 58 12.52 18.05 8.18
C LEU A 58 11.07 17.72 7.83
N LEU A 59 10.30 18.69 7.31
CA LEU A 59 8.89 18.46 6.99
C LEU A 59 8.69 17.51 5.80
N LEU A 60 9.61 17.50 4.83
CA LEU A 60 9.54 16.58 3.70
C LEU A 60 9.79 15.13 4.10
N VAL A 61 10.74 14.87 5.02
CA VAL A 61 11.18 13.52 5.34
C VAL A 61 10.51 12.99 6.61
N LEU A 62 10.44 13.81 7.67
CA LEU A 62 9.95 13.37 8.98
C LEU A 62 8.44 13.15 8.99
N VAL A 63 7.65 14.04 8.36
CA VAL A 63 6.19 13.94 8.37
C VAL A 63 5.69 12.65 7.71
N PRO A 64 6.08 12.29 6.47
CA PRO A 64 5.62 11.04 5.86
C PRO A 64 6.15 9.82 6.61
N TYR A 65 7.38 9.86 7.16
CA TYR A 65 7.91 8.78 7.97
C TYR A 65 7.09 8.56 9.26
N LEU A 66 6.78 9.62 9.98
CA LEU A 66 5.96 9.55 11.19
C LEU A 66 4.53 9.10 10.89
N LYS A 67 3.92 9.61 9.81
CA LYS A 67 2.58 9.20 9.38
C LYS A 67 2.54 7.71 9.07
N GLY A 68 3.48 7.21 8.26
CA GLY A 68 3.55 5.79 7.92
C GLY A 68 3.84 4.90 9.14
N LYS A 69 4.71 5.34 10.06
CA LYS A 69 4.97 4.60 11.31
C LYS A 69 3.74 4.56 12.22
N LEU A 70 2.97 5.66 12.29
CA LEU A 70 1.73 5.72 13.05
C LEU A 70 0.66 4.81 12.45
N GLU A 71 0.51 4.79 11.12
CA GLU A 71 -0.42 3.90 10.42
C GLU A 71 -0.07 2.43 10.66
N LYS A 72 1.21 2.05 10.55
CA LYS A 72 1.66 0.68 10.87
C LYS A 72 1.41 0.29 12.31
N LEU A 73 1.64 1.20 13.25
CA LEU A 73 1.33 0.97 14.66
C LEU A 73 -0.17 0.76 14.86
N VAL A 74 -1.01 1.62 14.26
CA VAL A 74 -2.48 1.51 14.37
C VAL A 74 -2.99 0.22 13.73
N SER A 75 -2.43 -0.21 12.59
CA SER A 75 -2.83 -1.46 11.93
C SER A 75 -2.46 -2.68 12.77
N SER A 76 -1.21 -2.75 13.26
CA SER A 76 -0.78 -3.88 14.11
C SER A 76 -1.61 -3.94 15.39
N LEU A 77 -1.87 -2.78 15.98
CA LEU A 77 -2.73 -2.62 17.13
C LEU A 77 -4.16 -3.10 16.85
N ARG A 78 -4.73 -2.78 15.69
CA ARG A 78 -6.09 -3.21 15.32
C ARG A 78 -6.19 -4.72 15.09
N GLU A 79 -5.17 -5.30 14.44
CA GLU A 79 -5.09 -6.75 14.24
C GLU A 79 -5.03 -7.49 15.58
N GLU A 80 -4.23 -7.01 16.54
CA GLU A 80 -4.17 -7.59 17.89
C GLU A 80 -5.53 -7.59 18.62
N ASP A 81 -6.38 -6.55 18.45
CA ASP A 81 -7.73 -6.52 19.05
C ASP A 81 -8.61 -7.63 18.47
N GLU A 82 -8.57 -7.82 17.15
CA GLU A 82 -9.44 -8.73 16.41
C GLU A 82 -9.12 -10.22 16.66
N TYR A 83 -7.85 -10.55 16.92
CA TYR A 83 -7.40 -11.92 17.23
C TYR A 83 -7.37 -12.26 18.73
N SER A 84 -7.53 -11.27 19.63
CA SER A 84 -7.38 -11.52 21.08
C SER A 84 -8.66 -12.09 21.72
N ILE A 85 -8.68 -13.41 21.91
CA ILE A 85 -9.70 -14.13 22.70
C ILE A 85 -9.46 -13.84 24.19
N HIS A 86 -10.06 -12.75 24.70
CA HIS A 86 -10.21 -12.35 26.11
C HIS A 86 -8.97 -12.44 27.06
N PRO A 87 -8.31 -11.29 27.36
CA PRO A 87 -7.53 -11.11 28.59
C PRO A 87 -8.09 -9.99 29.51
N PRO A 88 -7.82 -10.02 30.83
CA PRO A 88 -8.51 -9.20 31.84
C PRO A 88 -8.30 -7.67 31.67
N SER A 89 -9.22 -6.90 32.24
CA SER A 89 -9.37 -5.45 32.07
C SER A 89 -8.30 -4.65 32.83
N SER A 90 -7.33 -4.09 32.10
CA SER A 90 -6.35 -3.11 32.60
C SER A 90 -6.63 -1.71 32.04
N SER A 91 -6.32 -0.66 32.81
CA SER A 91 -6.49 0.76 32.43
C SER A 91 -5.79 1.12 31.11
N TRP A 92 -4.67 0.46 30.80
CA TRP A 92 -3.94 0.63 29.55
C TRP A 92 -4.77 0.22 28.32
N LYS A 93 -5.59 -0.83 28.42
CA LYS A 93 -6.48 -1.26 27.33
C LYS A 93 -7.60 -0.25 27.06
N ARG A 94 -8.11 0.43 28.09
CA ARG A 94 -9.12 1.50 27.91
C ARG A 94 -8.53 2.68 27.15
N PHE A 95 -7.32 3.10 27.51
CA PHE A 95 -6.60 4.15 26.78
C PHE A 95 -6.35 3.75 25.33
N TYR A 96 -5.84 2.53 25.12
CA TYR A 96 -5.58 1.97 23.79
C TYR A 96 -6.83 1.92 22.90
N LYS A 97 -7.97 1.44 23.43
CA LYS A 97 -9.23 1.39 22.67
C LYS A 97 -9.77 2.79 22.37
N ALA A 98 -9.63 3.72 23.31
CA ALA A 98 -9.96 5.12 23.08
C ALA A 98 -9.05 5.75 22.00
N PHE A 99 -7.76 5.41 21.99
CA PHE A 99 -6.81 5.86 20.97
C PHE A 99 -7.17 5.33 19.58
N LEU A 100 -7.48 4.02 19.44
CA LEU A 100 -7.92 3.44 18.17
C LEU A 100 -9.24 4.05 17.67
N ALA A 101 -10.18 4.33 18.59
CA ALA A 101 -11.43 5.00 18.25
C ALA A 101 -11.22 6.47 17.86
N ALA A 102 -10.23 7.15 18.44
CA ALA A 102 -9.93 8.55 18.15
C ALA A 102 -9.13 8.74 16.85
N TYR A 103 -8.27 7.78 16.49
CA TYR A 103 -7.43 7.84 15.29
C TYR A 103 -8.17 8.23 13.98
N PRO A 104 -9.32 7.62 13.61
CA PRO A 104 -10.02 8.01 12.38
C PRO A 104 -10.46 9.47 12.38
N PHE A 105 -10.84 10.03 13.53
CA PHE A 105 -11.19 11.46 13.62
C PHE A 105 -9.95 12.35 13.49
N VAL A 106 -8.82 11.95 14.09
CA VAL A 106 -7.54 12.65 13.93
C VAL A 106 -7.09 12.62 12.46
N ASN A 107 -7.18 11.47 11.80
CA ASN A 107 -6.86 11.36 10.38
C ASN A 107 -7.82 12.20 9.50
N MET A 108 -9.13 12.15 9.78
CA MET A 108 -10.13 12.96 9.08
C MET A 108 -9.86 14.46 9.23
N THR A 109 -9.52 14.93 10.44
CA THR A 109 -9.18 16.34 10.67
C THR A 109 -7.88 16.74 9.98
N TRP A 110 -6.86 15.88 9.99
CA TRP A 110 -5.62 16.10 9.26
C TRP A 110 -5.84 16.24 7.76
N GLU A 111 -6.51 15.27 7.13
CA GLU A 111 -6.80 15.30 5.69
C GLU A 111 -7.77 16.43 5.32
N GLY A 112 -8.76 16.70 6.19
CA GLY A 112 -9.65 17.85 6.04
C GLY A 112 -8.91 19.19 6.06
N TRP A 113 -7.89 19.34 6.91
CA TRP A 113 -7.05 20.52 6.93
C TRP A 113 -6.24 20.70 5.63
N PHE A 114 -5.71 19.60 5.06
CA PHE A 114 -5.07 19.64 3.73
C PHE A 114 -6.06 20.05 2.64
N LEU A 115 -7.24 19.44 2.61
CA LEU A 115 -8.28 19.72 1.62
C LEU A 115 -8.74 21.19 1.66
N ILE A 116 -9.01 21.71 2.85
CA ILE A 116 -9.42 23.10 3.03
C ILE A 116 -8.34 24.05 2.50
N GLN A 117 -7.06 23.77 2.78
CA GLN A 117 -5.98 24.61 2.26
C GLN A 117 -5.85 24.55 0.73
N GLN A 118 -5.98 23.36 0.14
CA GLN A 118 -5.96 23.20 -1.31
C GLN A 118 -7.14 23.94 -1.97
N LEU A 119 -8.34 23.86 -1.39
CA LEU A 119 -9.50 24.58 -1.87
C LEU A 119 -9.29 26.10 -1.78
N CYS A 120 -8.79 26.59 -0.64
CA CYS A 120 -8.44 28.01 -0.51
C CYS A 120 -7.37 28.45 -1.51
N TYR A 121 -6.41 27.58 -1.84
CA TYR A 121 -5.37 27.86 -2.82
C TYR A 121 -5.95 27.96 -4.24
N ILE A 122 -6.82 27.02 -4.63
CA ILE A 122 -7.51 27.03 -5.94
C ILE A 122 -8.42 28.26 -6.07
N LEU A 123 -9.11 28.65 -4.99
CA LEU A 123 -9.93 29.86 -4.92
C LEU A 123 -9.11 31.16 -4.85
N GLY A 124 -7.77 31.08 -4.89
CA GLY A 124 -6.87 32.24 -4.85
C GLY A 124 -6.80 32.96 -3.49
N LYS A 125 -7.42 32.42 -2.44
CA LYS A 125 -7.40 33.00 -1.08
C LYS A 125 -6.14 32.64 -0.30
N ALA A 126 -5.48 31.53 -0.62
CA ALA A 126 -4.24 31.09 0.02
C ALA A 126 -3.06 31.12 -0.96
N GLN A 127 -1.87 31.47 -0.45
CA GLN A 127 -0.62 31.47 -1.24
C GLN A 127 0.07 30.11 -1.28
N HIS A 128 -0.36 29.16 -0.45
CA HIS A 128 0.27 27.85 -0.26
C HIS A 128 -0.74 26.74 -0.53
N HIS A 129 -0.35 25.73 -1.31
CA HIS A 129 -1.21 24.58 -1.62
C HIS A 129 -1.22 23.53 -0.49
N SER A 130 -0.18 23.47 0.35
CA SER A 130 -0.08 22.50 1.44
C SER A 130 0.28 23.18 2.78
N PRO A 131 -0.26 22.66 3.89
CA PRO A 131 0.02 23.17 5.23
C PRO A 131 1.50 23.04 5.61
N LEU A 132 2.17 22.00 5.12
CA LEU A 132 3.59 21.78 5.39
C LEU A 132 4.45 22.90 4.80
N LEU A 133 4.15 23.37 3.59
CA LEU A 133 4.86 24.50 3.00
C LEU A 133 4.59 25.80 3.73
N ARG A 134 3.35 25.98 4.22
CA ARG A 134 2.99 27.12 5.09
C ARG A 134 3.79 27.12 6.39
N LEU A 135 3.95 25.95 7.02
CA LEU A 135 4.78 25.77 8.24
C LEU A 135 6.28 25.97 7.98
N ALA A 136 6.76 25.54 6.81
CA ALA A 136 8.13 25.79 6.36
C ALA A 136 8.38 27.29 6.06
N GLY A 137 7.32 28.08 5.80
CA GLY A 137 7.39 29.49 5.47
C GLY A 137 7.92 29.74 4.05
N VAL A 138 7.67 28.80 3.15
CA VAL A 138 8.15 28.83 1.75
C VAL A 138 6.96 28.74 0.80
N ARG A 139 7.03 29.48 -0.32
CA ARG A 139 6.08 29.41 -1.42
C ARG A 139 6.74 28.74 -2.63
N LEU A 140 5.95 28.05 -3.44
CA LEU A 140 6.43 27.47 -4.69
C LEU A 140 6.21 28.44 -5.84
N VAL A 141 7.21 28.54 -6.71
CA VAL A 141 7.20 29.38 -7.91
C VAL A 141 7.80 28.57 -9.04
N ARG A 142 7.36 28.82 -10.28
CA ARG A 142 7.98 28.22 -11.46
C ARG A 142 9.44 28.70 -11.61
N LEU A 143 10.29 27.80 -12.07
CA LEU A 143 11.67 28.08 -12.42
C LEU A 143 11.70 29.01 -13.65
N THR A 144 12.42 30.13 -13.58
CA THR A 144 12.55 31.06 -14.71
C THR A 144 13.77 30.70 -15.57
N ALA A 145 13.81 31.18 -16.82
CA ALA A 145 14.97 30.96 -17.70
C ALA A 145 16.28 31.50 -17.10
N GLU A 146 16.21 32.61 -16.36
CA GLU A 146 17.33 33.20 -15.63
C GLU A 146 17.85 32.27 -14.52
N ASP A 147 16.96 31.55 -13.84
CA ASP A 147 17.35 30.56 -12.84
C ASP A 147 18.12 29.39 -13.46
N ILE A 148 17.67 28.92 -14.63
CA ILE A 148 18.31 27.81 -15.36
C ILE A 148 19.74 28.20 -15.75
N GLN A 149 19.91 29.40 -16.32
CA GLN A 149 21.24 29.91 -16.67
C GLN A 149 22.13 30.10 -15.44
N ALA A 150 21.58 30.55 -14.30
CA ALA A 150 22.33 30.69 -13.05
C ALA A 150 22.77 29.33 -12.49
N LEU A 151 21.92 28.30 -12.60
CA LEU A 151 22.24 26.92 -12.20
C LEU A 151 23.31 26.30 -13.11
N GLU A 152 23.23 26.52 -14.43
CA GLU A 152 24.26 26.11 -15.41
C GLU A 152 25.60 26.80 -15.15
N LYS A 153 25.60 28.10 -14.86
CA LYS A 153 26.81 28.85 -14.47
C LYS A 153 27.42 28.33 -13.17
N LYS A 154 26.60 27.93 -12.19
CA LYS A 154 27.05 27.35 -10.91
C LYS A 154 27.62 25.94 -11.08
N SER A 155 27.01 25.10 -11.93
CA SER A 155 27.47 23.73 -12.21
C SER A 155 28.75 23.72 -13.06
N SER A 156 28.84 24.60 -14.06
CA SER A 156 30.06 24.83 -14.84
C SER A 156 31.16 25.48 -14.00
N GLY A 157 30.84 26.46 -13.15
CA GLY A 157 31.78 27.11 -12.23
C GLY A 157 32.40 26.16 -11.18
N ALA A 158 31.61 25.24 -10.61
CA ALA A 158 32.12 24.18 -9.73
C ALA A 158 32.99 23.13 -10.47
N THR A 159 32.96 23.16 -11.81
CA THR A 159 33.81 22.34 -12.69
C THR A 159 34.96 23.15 -13.31
N SER A 160 34.96 24.48 -13.16
CA SER A 160 35.85 25.42 -13.87
C SER A 160 36.93 26.04 -12.98
N SER A 161 37.19 25.48 -11.80
CA SER A 161 38.33 25.83 -10.94
C SER A 161 39.36 24.69 -10.89
N GLN A 162 39.79 24.20 -12.06
CA GLN A 162 40.95 23.33 -12.18
C GLN A 162 41.79 23.73 -13.39
N THR A 163 42.93 24.32 -13.06
CA THR A 163 44.09 24.65 -13.90
C THR A 163 44.36 23.59 -14.97
N HIS A 164 44.59 24.08 -16.20
CA HIS A 164 44.94 23.29 -17.38
C HIS A 164 46.06 22.27 -17.08
N SER A 165 45.72 20.98 -17.14
CA SER A 165 46.68 19.88 -17.26
C SER A 165 45.99 18.72 -17.93
N ILE A 166 46.65 18.10 -18.91
CA ILE A 166 46.13 17.13 -19.90
C ILE A 166 45.37 15.92 -19.26
N LYS A 167 45.56 15.67 -17.95
CA LYS A 167 44.76 14.75 -17.13
C LYS A 167 43.26 15.13 -17.01
N THR A 168 42.90 16.40 -17.13
CA THR A 168 41.51 16.90 -16.96
C THR A 168 40.64 16.71 -18.21
N GLN A 169 41.23 16.50 -19.39
CA GLN A 169 40.48 16.25 -20.63
C GLN A 169 39.89 14.82 -20.62
N VAL A 170 40.65 13.85 -20.11
CA VAL A 170 40.15 12.49 -19.85
C VAL A 170 39.13 12.49 -18.71
N GLN A 171 39.39 13.22 -17.62
CA GLN A 171 38.46 13.32 -16.49
C GLN A 171 37.15 14.05 -16.84
N SER A 172 37.19 15.05 -17.72
CA SER A 172 35.99 15.76 -18.21
C SER A 172 35.21 14.95 -19.24
N ALA A 173 35.88 14.16 -20.08
CA ALA A 173 35.23 13.18 -20.95
C ALA A 173 34.55 12.07 -20.13
N VAL A 174 35.23 11.56 -19.10
CA VAL A 174 34.65 10.60 -18.15
C VAL A 174 33.50 11.24 -17.36
N ARG A 175 33.59 12.49 -16.91
CA ARG A 175 32.46 13.19 -16.25
C ARG A 175 31.29 13.46 -17.19
N LYS A 176 31.53 13.79 -18.46
CA LYS A 176 30.47 13.95 -19.46
C LYS A 176 29.81 12.62 -19.79
N ALA A 177 30.59 11.55 -19.91
CA ALA A 177 30.07 10.19 -20.05
C ALA A 177 29.29 9.77 -18.80
N LEU A 178 29.81 10.02 -17.59
CA LEU A 178 29.13 9.73 -16.33
C LEU A 178 27.86 10.57 -16.15
N GLY A 179 27.87 11.81 -16.61
CA GLY A 179 26.71 12.70 -16.63
C GLY A 179 25.65 12.25 -17.64
N GLY A 180 26.07 11.78 -18.82
CA GLY A 180 25.19 11.18 -19.82
C GLY A 180 24.60 9.84 -19.34
N ILE A 181 25.41 9.00 -18.70
CA ILE A 181 24.97 7.75 -18.06
C ILE A 181 24.02 8.06 -16.90
N ALA A 182 24.33 9.06 -16.05
CA ALA A 182 23.44 9.46 -14.96
C ALA A 182 22.12 10.06 -15.47
N PHE A 183 22.14 10.76 -16.61
CA PHE A 183 20.94 11.28 -17.27
C PHE A 183 20.11 10.14 -17.86
N SER A 184 20.71 9.23 -18.62
CA SER A 184 20.03 8.03 -19.14
C SER A 184 19.52 7.12 -18.01
N LEU A 185 20.26 7.00 -16.92
CA LEU A 185 19.85 6.24 -15.74
C LEU A 185 18.72 6.95 -14.98
N SER A 186 18.75 8.27 -14.89
CA SER A 186 17.67 9.08 -14.34
C SER A 186 16.38 8.94 -15.16
N THR A 187 16.48 9.02 -16.49
CA THR A 187 15.33 8.83 -17.39
C THR A 187 14.84 7.38 -17.36
N GLY A 188 15.76 6.41 -17.34
CA GLY A 188 15.44 4.99 -17.21
C GLY A 188 14.76 4.68 -15.88
N LEU A 189 15.23 5.26 -14.78
CA LEU A 189 14.61 5.16 -13.46
C LEU A 189 13.22 5.79 -13.47
N SER A 190 13.04 6.97 -14.08
CA SER A 190 11.71 7.59 -14.14
C SER A 190 10.71 6.76 -14.96
N VAL A 191 11.15 6.17 -16.08
CA VAL A 191 10.32 5.26 -16.90
C VAL A 191 10.02 3.97 -16.13
N SER A 192 11.01 3.42 -15.44
CA SER A 192 10.86 2.20 -14.65
C SER A 192 9.91 2.40 -13.47
N VAL A 193 10.02 3.52 -12.75
CA VAL A 193 9.11 3.87 -11.65
C VAL A 193 7.69 4.07 -12.15
N PHE A 194 7.50 4.71 -13.32
CA PHE A 194 6.17 4.84 -13.94
C PHE A 194 5.58 3.47 -14.32
N PHE A 195 6.39 2.58 -14.90
CA PHE A 195 5.94 1.24 -15.28
C PHE A 195 5.63 0.37 -14.06
N LEU A 196 6.42 0.45 -12.99
CA LEU A 196 6.14 -0.24 -11.74
C LEU A 196 4.88 0.30 -11.06
N GLN A 197 4.66 1.62 -11.06
CA GLN A 197 3.39 2.19 -10.59
C GLN A 197 2.20 1.72 -11.42
N PHE A 198 2.37 1.59 -12.74
CA PHE A 198 1.34 1.00 -13.61
C PHE A 198 1.09 -0.48 -13.28
N LEU A 199 2.13 -1.28 -13.03
CA LEU A 199 1.97 -2.68 -12.63
C LEU A 199 1.33 -2.80 -11.23
N ASP A 200 1.71 -1.97 -10.27
CA ASP A 200 1.07 -1.91 -8.96
C ASP A 200 -0.40 -1.54 -9.08
N TRP A 201 -0.76 -0.60 -9.97
CA TRP A 201 -2.14 -0.31 -10.29
C TRP A 201 -2.85 -1.49 -10.95
N TRP A 202 -2.20 -2.16 -11.92
CA TRP A 202 -2.75 -3.30 -12.66
C TRP A 202 -3.00 -4.52 -11.76
N TYR A 203 -2.09 -4.78 -10.81
CA TYR A 203 -2.17 -5.89 -9.86
C TYR A 203 -2.76 -5.49 -8.50
N SER A 204 -3.19 -4.24 -8.33
CA SER A 204 -3.88 -3.82 -7.12
C SER A 204 -5.12 -4.69 -6.94
N SER A 205 -5.34 -5.16 -5.71
CA SER A 205 -6.43 -6.09 -5.38
C SER A 205 -7.81 -5.57 -5.78
N GLU A 206 -7.99 -4.24 -5.86
CA GLU A 206 -9.21 -3.58 -6.31
C GLU A 206 -9.46 -3.75 -7.82
N ASN A 207 -8.41 -3.65 -8.64
CA ASN A 207 -8.49 -3.84 -10.09
C ASN A 207 -8.40 -5.31 -10.51
N GLN A 208 -7.95 -6.20 -9.62
CA GLN A 208 -7.91 -7.62 -9.91
C GLN A 208 -9.32 -8.18 -10.17
N GLU A 209 -10.35 -7.68 -9.47
CA GLU A 209 -11.74 -8.07 -9.69
C GLU A 209 -12.31 -7.55 -11.02
N THR A 210 -11.88 -6.36 -11.47
CA THR A 210 -12.29 -5.80 -12.77
C THR A 210 -11.60 -6.49 -13.93
N ILE A 211 -10.33 -6.87 -13.79
CA ILE A 211 -9.62 -7.68 -14.80
C ILE A 211 -10.18 -9.10 -14.81
N LYS A 212 -10.41 -9.72 -13.65
CA LYS A 212 -11.07 -11.03 -13.57
C LYS A 212 -12.43 -11.02 -14.24
N SER A 213 -13.22 -9.95 -14.11
CA SER A 213 -14.53 -9.86 -14.78
C SER A 213 -14.42 -9.67 -16.31
N LEU A 214 -13.42 -8.92 -16.79
CA LEU A 214 -13.16 -8.73 -18.22
C LEU A 214 -12.56 -9.98 -18.90
N THR A 215 -11.81 -10.80 -18.15
CA THR A 215 -11.22 -12.06 -18.64
C THR A 215 -11.98 -13.31 -18.17
N ALA A 216 -13.09 -13.15 -17.44
CA ALA A 216 -13.88 -14.27 -16.97
C ALA A 216 -14.53 -14.97 -18.15
N LEU A 217 -14.25 -16.27 -18.26
CA LEU A 217 -15.06 -17.19 -19.05
C LEU A 217 -16.50 -17.16 -18.53
N PRO A 218 -17.51 -17.43 -19.38
CA PRO A 218 -18.88 -17.57 -18.93
C PRO A 218 -18.93 -18.55 -17.77
N THR A 219 -19.60 -18.17 -16.68
CA THR A 219 -19.78 -19.02 -15.52
C THR A 219 -20.41 -20.34 -16.00
N PRO A 220 -19.77 -21.50 -15.73
CA PRO A 220 -20.35 -22.77 -16.12
C PRO A 220 -21.75 -22.87 -15.51
N PRO A 221 -22.72 -23.48 -16.21
CA PRO A 221 -24.05 -23.66 -15.66
C PRO A 221 -23.92 -24.32 -14.29
N PRO A 222 -24.69 -23.86 -13.28
CA PRO A 222 -24.59 -24.38 -11.93
C PRO A 222 -24.69 -25.92 -11.98
N PRO A 223 -23.80 -26.63 -11.27
CA PRO A 223 -23.81 -28.09 -11.28
C PRO A 223 -25.22 -28.54 -10.92
N VAL A 224 -25.80 -29.38 -11.78
CA VAL A 224 -27.14 -29.92 -11.57
C VAL A 224 -27.06 -30.75 -10.30
N HIS A 225 -27.53 -30.18 -9.18
CA HIS A 225 -27.70 -30.94 -7.96
C HIS A 225 -28.68 -32.06 -8.32
N LEU A 226 -28.21 -33.30 -8.29
CA LEU A 226 -29.11 -34.45 -8.37
C LEU A 226 -29.92 -34.45 -7.07
N ASP A 227 -30.98 -33.64 -7.05
CA ASP A 227 -31.92 -33.51 -5.95
C ASP A 227 -32.57 -34.88 -5.75
N HIS A 228 -31.93 -35.71 -4.93
CA HIS A 228 -32.59 -36.85 -4.31
C HIS A 228 -33.54 -36.25 -3.28
N GLY A 229 -34.69 -35.79 -3.76
CA GLY A 229 -35.74 -35.20 -2.96
C GLY A 229 -36.06 -36.10 -1.77
N ALA A 230 -36.58 -35.49 -0.70
CA ALA A 230 -36.84 -36.09 0.62
C ALA A 230 -37.76 -37.35 0.64
N GLY A 231 -38.14 -37.87 -0.53
CA GLY A 231 -38.85 -39.13 -0.74
C GLY A 231 -38.07 -40.23 -1.48
N SER A 232 -36.74 -40.10 -1.67
CA SER A 232 -35.97 -41.19 -2.27
C SER A 232 -35.95 -42.43 -1.36
N VAL A 233 -36.16 -43.62 -1.95
CA VAL A 233 -36.27 -44.93 -1.26
C VAL A 233 -35.05 -45.25 -0.39
N LEU A 234 -33.93 -44.54 -0.60
CA LEU A 234 -32.66 -44.72 0.08
C LEU A 234 -32.52 -43.91 1.38
N LEU A 235 -33.41 -42.95 1.66
CA LEU A 235 -33.32 -42.07 2.83
C LEU A 235 -34.27 -42.51 3.96
N PRO A 236 -33.78 -42.66 5.21
CA PRO A 236 -34.64 -42.86 6.37
C PRO A 236 -35.55 -41.65 6.61
N LYS A 237 -36.82 -41.89 6.97
CA LYS A 237 -37.78 -40.83 7.34
C LYS A 237 -37.33 -39.98 8.53
N LEU A 238 -36.51 -40.55 9.42
CA LEU A 238 -35.98 -39.87 10.60
C LEU A 238 -34.55 -39.36 10.33
N LYS A 239 -34.35 -38.05 10.48
CA LYS A 239 -33.06 -37.37 10.24
C LYS A 239 -31.93 -37.81 11.18
N THR A 240 -32.24 -38.47 12.29
CA THR A 240 -31.29 -38.97 13.30
C THR A 240 -30.72 -40.34 12.97
N VAL A 241 -31.27 -41.01 11.95
CA VAL A 241 -30.90 -42.37 11.55
C VAL A 241 -29.88 -42.34 10.43
N CYS A 242 -28.89 -43.24 10.49
CA CYS A 242 -27.91 -43.39 9.42
C CYS A 242 -28.52 -44.06 8.19
N PRO A 243 -28.36 -43.50 6.97
CA PRO A 243 -28.86 -44.12 5.74
C PRO A 243 -28.21 -45.47 5.40
N LEU A 244 -26.97 -45.73 5.85
CA LEU A 244 -26.24 -46.97 5.58
C LEU A 244 -26.63 -48.12 6.53
N CYS A 245 -26.57 -47.89 7.85
CA CYS A 245 -26.81 -48.95 8.84
C CYS A 245 -28.22 -48.95 9.41
N ARG A 246 -29.05 -47.94 9.09
CA ARG A 246 -30.43 -47.75 9.59
C ARG A 246 -30.57 -47.73 11.12
N LYS A 247 -29.47 -47.48 11.84
CA LYS A 247 -29.45 -47.26 13.30
C LYS A 247 -29.30 -45.78 13.61
N ILE A 248 -29.56 -45.39 14.85
CA ILE A 248 -29.27 -44.04 15.36
C ILE A 248 -27.80 -43.71 15.10
N ARG A 249 -27.53 -42.51 14.57
CA ARG A 249 -26.17 -42.11 14.20
C ARG A 249 -25.26 -42.02 15.42
N VAL A 250 -24.16 -42.75 15.37
CA VAL A 250 -23.04 -42.65 16.34
C VAL A 250 -21.87 -42.01 15.64
N ASN A 251 -21.28 -40.98 16.24
CA ASN A 251 -20.21 -40.15 15.65
C ASN A 251 -20.62 -39.64 14.26
N ALA A 252 -21.61 -38.73 14.26
CA ALA A 252 -22.16 -38.15 13.05
C ALA A 252 -21.05 -37.55 12.18
N THR A 253 -20.99 -37.94 10.90
CA THR A 253 -19.97 -37.51 9.95
C THR A 253 -20.65 -37.11 8.66
N ALA A 254 -20.44 -35.87 8.24
CA ALA A 254 -20.91 -35.34 6.97
C ALA A 254 -19.91 -35.63 5.86
N LEU A 255 -20.40 -35.92 4.65
CA LEU A 255 -19.58 -35.85 3.45
C LEU A 255 -19.66 -34.44 2.87
N SER A 256 -18.53 -33.74 2.77
CA SER A 256 -18.50 -32.36 2.25
C SER A 256 -18.90 -32.26 0.79
N THR A 257 -18.77 -33.36 0.02
CA THR A 257 -19.13 -33.43 -1.40
C THR A 257 -20.63 -33.47 -1.64
N SER A 258 -21.41 -34.11 -0.76
CA SER A 258 -22.84 -34.33 -0.95
C SER A 258 -23.74 -33.77 0.15
N GLY A 259 -23.17 -33.37 1.29
CA GLY A 259 -23.91 -32.82 2.44
C GLY A 259 -24.68 -33.86 3.26
N PHE A 260 -24.65 -35.16 2.90
CA PHE A 260 -25.32 -36.21 3.66
C PHE A 260 -24.51 -36.66 4.88
N VAL A 261 -25.22 -37.01 5.96
CA VAL A 261 -24.62 -37.33 7.26
C VAL A 261 -24.87 -38.78 7.66
N PHE A 262 -23.78 -39.48 7.98
CA PHE A 262 -23.75 -40.91 8.31
C PHE A 262 -23.05 -41.14 9.66
N CYS A 263 -22.97 -42.40 10.11
CA CYS A 263 -22.01 -42.78 11.15
C CYS A 263 -20.59 -42.77 10.56
N TYR A 264 -19.60 -42.31 11.32
CA TYR A 264 -18.19 -42.30 10.90
C TYR A 264 -17.71 -43.64 10.35
N ARG A 265 -17.95 -44.74 11.08
CA ARG A 265 -17.52 -46.09 10.67
C ARG A 265 -18.16 -46.54 9.36
N CYS A 266 -19.43 -46.19 9.14
CA CYS A 266 -20.18 -46.58 7.94
C CYS A 266 -19.68 -45.79 6.71
N ALA A 267 -19.56 -44.47 6.83
CA ALA A 267 -19.05 -43.64 5.73
C ALA A 267 -17.59 -43.96 5.41
N TYR A 268 -16.73 -44.11 6.42
CA TYR A 268 -15.31 -44.42 6.22
C TYR A 268 -15.13 -45.75 5.49
N SER A 269 -15.84 -46.81 5.90
CA SER A 269 -15.76 -48.11 5.25
C SER A 269 -16.25 -48.08 3.80
N TYR A 270 -17.32 -47.32 3.51
CA TYR A 270 -17.89 -47.25 2.18
C TYR A 270 -17.00 -46.43 1.22
N VAL A 271 -16.57 -45.24 1.66
CA VAL A 271 -15.71 -44.35 0.86
C VAL A 271 -14.35 -44.98 0.61
N LYS A 272 -13.77 -45.69 1.58
CA LYS A 272 -12.49 -46.39 1.40
C LYS A 272 -12.55 -47.42 0.26
N THR A 273 -13.68 -48.12 0.11
CA THR A 273 -13.85 -49.19 -0.88
C THR A 273 -14.33 -48.64 -2.23
N HIS A 274 -15.25 -47.68 -2.24
CA HIS A 274 -15.96 -47.25 -3.45
C HIS A 274 -15.59 -45.85 -3.95
N GLN A 275 -14.87 -45.04 -3.17
CA GLN A 275 -14.44 -43.67 -3.51
C GLN A 275 -15.58 -42.76 -4.01
N CYS A 276 -16.79 -42.99 -3.52
CA CYS A 276 -17.97 -42.25 -3.91
C CYS A 276 -18.95 -42.10 -2.74
N CYS A 277 -19.88 -41.16 -2.88
CA CYS A 277 -20.96 -40.97 -1.93
C CYS A 277 -22.01 -42.09 -2.10
N PRO A 278 -22.44 -42.78 -1.03
CA PRO A 278 -23.40 -43.88 -1.11
C PRO A 278 -24.82 -43.46 -1.55
N ILE A 279 -25.14 -42.16 -1.54
CA ILE A 279 -26.47 -41.65 -1.88
C ILE A 279 -26.45 -40.95 -3.24
N THR A 280 -25.52 -40.01 -3.44
CA THR A 280 -25.48 -39.20 -4.67
C THR A 280 -24.56 -39.77 -5.74
N GLY A 281 -23.70 -40.74 -5.41
CA GLY A 281 -22.66 -41.24 -6.31
C GLY A 281 -21.51 -40.25 -6.56
N TYR A 282 -21.51 -39.07 -5.93
CA TYR A 282 -20.46 -38.07 -6.12
C TYR A 282 -19.10 -38.61 -5.72
N ALA A 283 -18.08 -38.36 -6.54
CA ALA A 283 -16.69 -38.72 -6.25
C ALA A 283 -16.28 -38.16 -4.88
N THR A 284 -15.85 -39.03 -3.98
CA THR A 284 -15.63 -38.68 -2.57
C THR A 284 -14.46 -39.47 -2.03
N GLU A 285 -13.49 -38.78 -1.43
CA GLU A 285 -12.31 -39.36 -0.81
C GLU A 285 -12.35 -39.22 0.71
N LEU A 286 -11.38 -39.83 1.40
CA LEU A 286 -11.35 -39.84 2.87
C LEU A 286 -11.20 -38.45 3.50
N GLN A 287 -10.59 -37.49 2.80
CA GLN A 287 -10.44 -36.11 3.24
C GLN A 287 -11.78 -35.33 3.29
N HIS A 288 -12.79 -35.82 2.57
CA HIS A 288 -14.12 -35.20 2.52
C HIS A 288 -15.03 -35.62 3.70
N LEU A 289 -14.54 -36.47 4.62
CA LEU A 289 -15.27 -36.84 5.84
C LEU A 289 -15.07 -35.78 6.92
N VAL A 290 -16.14 -35.04 7.24
CA VAL A 290 -16.15 -34.02 8.30
C VAL A 290 -16.94 -34.55 9.49
N LYS A 291 -16.25 -34.81 10.61
CA LYS A 291 -16.91 -35.21 11.87
C LYS A 291 -17.69 -34.03 12.44
N LEU A 292 -18.94 -34.27 12.80
CA LEU A 292 -19.80 -33.30 13.46
C LEU A 292 -19.79 -33.56 14.96
N TYR A 293 -19.54 -32.51 15.73
CA TYR A 293 -19.64 -32.53 17.19
C TYR A 293 -20.95 -31.83 17.56
N SER A 294 -21.86 -32.54 18.23
CA SER A 294 -23.06 -31.93 18.80
C SER A 294 -22.68 -31.26 20.11
N PRO A 295 -23.12 -30.03 20.40
CA PRO A 295 -22.78 -29.31 21.64
C PRO A 295 -23.43 -29.91 22.90
N GLU A 296 -24.19 -30.99 22.79
CA GLU A 296 -24.84 -31.66 23.93
C GLU A 296 -24.56 -33.17 23.89
N SER A 297 -23.65 -33.57 24.78
CA SER A 297 -23.64 -34.85 25.48
C SER A 297 -23.11 -34.61 26.88
#